data_AF-A0A101IXX2-F1
#
_entry.id   AF-A0A101IXX2-F1
#
_cell.length_a   1.000
_cell.length_b   1.000
_cell.length_c   1.000
_cell.angle_alpha   90.00
_cell.angle_beta   90.00
_cell.angle_gamma   90.00
#
_symmetry.space_group_name_H-M   'P 1'
#
loop_
_entity.id
_entity.type
_entity.pdbx_description
1 polymer ?
#
loop_
_entity_poly.entity_id
_entity_poly.type
_entity_poly.pdbx_seq_one_letter_code
_entity_poly.pdbx_strand_id
1 'polypeptide(L)'
;MEKQPAGQDGHSDEEILGLLDENVREWCIRQLEGRFTPPQRMAVPLIHDGKNVLICSPTGSGKTLSAFLATLRAECEVVLVTGSHDTMLPSVAGGTVERYDRGGYTVVHGDQAVDDHGTLIIGHDHPAIEIDMARFPCFLYGQGAVRGKDLIVMPAANPLSPGVIINAARSQDFLSPILRRVDAGSLQPVVEVDGEAVVLPPLAGIRRFA
;
A
#
# COMPACT_ATOMS: atom_id res chain seq x y z
N MET A 1 -11.14 -32.66 22.89
CA MET A 1 -11.51 -32.34 21.50
C MET A 1 -10.38 -31.53 20.90
N GLU A 2 -9.51 -32.14 20.09
CA GLU A 2 -8.61 -31.37 19.23
C GLU A 2 -9.49 -30.61 18.23
N LYS A 3 -9.45 -29.28 18.27
CA LYS A 3 -10.02 -28.47 17.18
C LYS A 3 -9.10 -28.63 15.98
N GLN A 4 -9.58 -29.25 14.91
CA GLN A 4 -8.92 -29.15 13.61
C GLN A 4 -8.75 -27.67 13.25
N PRO A 5 -7.57 -27.24 12.77
CA PRO A 5 -7.41 -25.90 12.23
C PRO A 5 -8.32 -25.74 11.01
N ALA A 6 -8.99 -24.60 10.89
CA ALA A 6 -9.82 -24.29 9.73
C ALA A 6 -8.95 -24.24 8.46
N GLY A 7 -9.34 -24.96 7.40
CA GLY A 7 -8.73 -24.85 6.06
C GLY A 7 -7.65 -25.88 5.70
N GLN A 8 -7.66 -27.10 6.25
CA GLN A 8 -6.67 -28.13 5.88
C GLN A 8 -6.77 -28.59 4.42
N ASP A 9 -7.95 -28.49 3.80
CA ASP A 9 -8.15 -28.67 2.37
C ASP A 9 -8.58 -27.32 1.79
N GLY A 10 -7.71 -26.67 1.02
CA GLY A 10 -8.02 -25.39 0.39
C GLY A 10 -9.19 -25.52 -0.60
N HIS A 11 -9.98 -24.46 -0.77
CA HIS A 11 -11.06 -24.43 -1.76
C HIS A 11 -10.52 -24.63 -3.18
N SER A 12 -11.33 -25.23 -4.03
CA SER A 12 -10.98 -25.39 -5.44
C SER A 12 -10.90 -24.05 -6.15
N ASP A 13 -10.14 -24.00 -7.24
CA ASP A 13 -10.02 -22.76 -8.00
C ASP A 13 -11.36 -22.33 -8.62
N GLU A 14 -12.19 -23.30 -9.01
CA GLU A 14 -13.52 -23.06 -9.59
C GLU A 14 -14.50 -22.45 -8.58
N GLU A 15 -14.47 -22.91 -7.33
CA GLU A 15 -15.23 -22.30 -6.24
C GLU A 15 -14.81 -20.85 -6.02
N ILE A 16 -13.50 -20.58 -6.00
CA ILE A 16 -12.99 -19.22 -5.77
C ILE A 16 -13.40 -18.31 -6.94
N LEU A 17 -13.25 -18.76 -8.18
CA LEU A 17 -13.73 -18.02 -9.35
C LEU A 17 -15.23 -17.70 -9.23
N GLY A 18 -16.03 -18.65 -8.74
CA GLY A 18 -17.46 -18.47 -8.50
C GLY A 18 -17.82 -17.38 -7.48
N LEU A 19 -16.94 -17.12 -6.51
CA LEU A 19 -17.10 -16.07 -5.50
C LEU A 19 -16.69 -14.68 -6.00
N LEU A 20 -15.83 -14.64 -7.02
CA LEU A 20 -15.35 -13.39 -7.60
C LEU A 20 -16.38 -12.82 -8.56
N ASP A 21 -16.47 -11.49 -8.56
CA ASP A 21 -17.18 -10.72 -9.57
C ASP A 21 -16.68 -11.06 -10.99
N GLU A 22 -17.53 -10.92 -12.00
CA GLU A 22 -17.21 -11.24 -13.41
C GLU A 22 -15.90 -10.60 -13.89
N ASN A 23 -15.66 -9.33 -13.60
CA ASN A 23 -14.45 -8.63 -14.06
C ASN A 23 -13.19 -9.17 -13.37
N VAL A 24 -13.26 -9.41 -12.05
CA VAL A 24 -12.15 -9.94 -11.26
C VAL A 24 -11.90 -11.42 -11.61
N ARG A 25 -12.96 -12.18 -11.89
CA ARG A 25 -12.93 -13.57 -12.34
C ARG A 25 -12.28 -13.70 -13.71
N GLU A 26 -12.72 -12.93 -14.70
CA GLU A 26 -12.13 -12.87 -16.04
C GLU A 26 -10.65 -12.51 -15.97
N TRP A 27 -10.32 -11.53 -15.12
CA TRP A 27 -8.94 -11.18 -14.85
C TRP A 27 -8.15 -12.36 -14.22
N CYS A 28 -8.71 -13.08 -13.24
CA CYS A 28 -8.05 -14.25 -12.63
C CYS A 28 -7.85 -15.40 -13.64
N ILE A 29 -8.83 -15.66 -14.51
CA ILE A 29 -8.74 -16.68 -15.56
C ILE A 29 -7.60 -16.33 -16.52
N ARG A 30 -7.51 -15.08 -16.95
CA ARG A 30 -6.51 -14.63 -17.92
C ARG A 30 -5.10 -14.55 -17.33
N GLN A 31 -4.97 -14.09 -16.10
CA GLN A 31 -3.67 -13.71 -15.52
C GLN A 31 -3.11 -14.74 -14.55
N LEU A 32 -3.97 -15.49 -13.86
CA LEU A 32 -3.56 -16.56 -12.95
C LEU A 32 -3.80 -17.95 -13.56
N GLU A 33 -4.18 -18.02 -14.85
CA GLU A 33 -4.64 -19.26 -15.50
C GLU A 33 -5.81 -19.92 -14.75
N GLY A 34 -6.58 -19.12 -14.00
CA GLY A 34 -7.61 -19.60 -13.09
C GLY A 34 -7.07 -20.48 -11.96
N ARG A 35 -5.81 -20.32 -11.54
CA ARG A 35 -5.18 -21.09 -10.45
C ARG A 35 -4.77 -20.21 -9.29
N PHE A 36 -5.17 -20.61 -8.08
CA PHE A 36 -4.87 -19.89 -6.86
C PHE A 36 -3.82 -20.60 -6.01
N THR A 37 -3.00 -19.83 -5.31
CA THR A 37 -2.01 -20.34 -4.35
C THR A 37 -2.72 -20.92 -3.12
N PRO A 38 -2.08 -21.82 -2.34
CA PRO A 38 -2.71 -22.38 -1.15
C PRO A 38 -3.22 -21.30 -0.16
N PRO A 39 -2.48 -20.21 0.12
CA PRO A 39 -3.02 -19.11 0.93
C PRO A 39 -4.25 -18.42 0.33
N GLN A 40 -4.35 -18.30 -0.99
CA GLN A 40 -5.53 -17.73 -1.67
C GLN A 40 -6.72 -18.69 -1.57
N ARG A 41 -6.49 -19.98 -1.80
CA ARG A 41 -7.51 -21.04 -1.66
C ARG A 41 -8.08 -21.17 -0.27
N MET A 42 -7.28 -20.88 0.74
CA MET A 42 -7.73 -20.91 2.13
C MET A 42 -8.41 -19.59 2.53
N ALA A 43 -7.88 -18.45 2.10
CA ALA A 43 -8.30 -17.15 2.63
C ALA A 43 -9.43 -16.48 1.85
N VAL A 44 -9.42 -16.51 0.50
CA VAL A 44 -10.38 -15.74 -0.31
C VAL A 44 -11.83 -16.08 0.04
N PRO A 45 -12.22 -17.37 0.16
CA PRO A 45 -13.60 -17.73 0.51
C PRO A 45 -13.99 -17.32 1.92
N LEU A 46 -13.09 -17.46 2.89
CA LEU A 46 -13.33 -17.08 4.28
C LEU A 46 -13.50 -15.55 4.42
N ILE A 47 -12.69 -14.77 3.71
CA ILE A 47 -12.82 -13.30 3.70
C ILE A 47 -14.12 -12.87 3.02
N HIS A 48 -14.52 -13.53 1.92
CA HIS A 48 -15.78 -13.25 1.24
C HIS A 48 -17.01 -13.56 2.13
N ASP A 49 -16.91 -14.58 2.98
CA ASP A 49 -17.92 -14.95 4.00
C ASP A 49 -17.88 -14.04 5.24
N GLY A 50 -17.12 -12.94 5.20
CA GLY A 50 -17.02 -11.97 6.29
C GLY A 50 -16.28 -12.48 7.54
N LYS A 51 -15.49 -13.55 7.42
CA LYS A 51 -14.70 -14.08 8.54
C LYS A 51 -13.38 -13.33 8.68
N ASN A 52 -12.96 -13.15 9.94
CA ASN A 52 -11.62 -12.68 10.24
C ASN A 52 -10.60 -13.76 9.91
N VAL A 53 -9.64 -13.47 9.02
CA VAL A 53 -8.63 -14.43 8.55
C VAL A 53 -7.22 -13.90 8.81
N LEU A 54 -6.41 -14.69 9.52
CA LEU A 54 -4.97 -14.46 9.66
C LEU A 54 -4.22 -15.38 8.69
N ILE A 55 -3.48 -14.81 7.75
CA ILE A 55 -2.73 -15.56 6.73
C ILE A 55 -1.24 -15.60 7.12
N CYS A 56 -0.77 -16.74 7.63
CA CYS A 56 0.64 -16.99 7.92
C CYS A 56 1.26 -17.91 6.88
N SER A 57 2.09 -17.36 5.98
CA SER A 57 2.82 -18.15 4.97
C SER A 57 4.11 -17.46 4.52
N PRO A 58 5.05 -18.16 3.86
CA PRO A 58 6.32 -17.60 3.39
C PRO A 58 6.16 -16.40 2.46
N THR A 59 7.18 -15.53 2.36
CA THR A 59 7.21 -14.42 1.38
C THR A 59 7.05 -14.92 -0.06
N GLY A 60 6.38 -14.15 -0.91
CA GLY A 60 6.12 -14.53 -2.32
C GLY A 60 4.99 -15.54 -2.54
N SER A 61 4.30 -16.01 -1.49
CA SER A 61 3.25 -17.04 -1.62
C SER A 61 1.83 -16.52 -1.93
N GLY A 62 1.68 -15.23 -2.28
CA GLY A 62 0.39 -14.63 -2.66
C GLY A 62 -0.50 -14.12 -1.52
N LYS A 63 0.00 -13.99 -0.28
CA LYS A 63 -0.78 -13.51 0.90
C LYS A 63 -1.53 -12.20 0.66
N THR A 64 -0.81 -11.22 0.10
CA THR A 64 -1.34 -9.88 -0.14
C THR A 64 -2.46 -9.95 -1.17
N LEU A 65 -2.23 -10.64 -2.29
CA LEU A 65 -3.25 -10.83 -3.32
C LEU A 65 -4.49 -11.56 -2.77
N SER A 66 -4.35 -12.50 -1.82
CA SER A 66 -5.50 -13.14 -1.17
C SER A 66 -6.46 -12.14 -0.54
N ALA A 67 -5.93 -11.13 0.16
CA ALA A 67 -6.75 -10.11 0.80
C ALA A 67 -7.38 -9.16 -0.24
N PHE A 68 -6.60 -8.77 -1.26
CA PHE A 68 -7.10 -7.88 -2.32
C PHE A 68 -8.19 -8.53 -3.16
N LEU A 69 -8.01 -9.77 -3.64
CA LEU A 69 -9.00 -10.49 -4.44
C LEU A 69 -10.34 -10.63 -3.73
N ALA A 70 -10.31 -10.87 -2.42
CA ALA A 70 -11.52 -10.99 -1.63
C ALA A 70 -12.22 -9.64 -1.38
N THR A 71 -11.51 -8.52 -1.52
CA THR A 71 -12.00 -7.17 -1.16
C THR A 71 -12.39 -6.34 -2.38
N LEU A 72 -11.74 -6.54 -3.53
CA LEU A 72 -12.01 -5.79 -4.77
C LEU A 72 -13.44 -6.04 -5.27
N ARG A 73 -14.17 -4.96 -5.57
CA ARG A 73 -15.51 -5.00 -6.18
C ARG A 73 -15.47 -4.55 -7.65
N ALA A 74 -16.45 -5.05 -8.41
CA ALA A 74 -16.63 -4.95 -9.87
C ALA A 74 -16.45 -3.57 -10.53
N GLU A 75 -16.69 -2.50 -9.78
CA GLU A 75 -16.89 -1.15 -10.33
C GLU A 75 -15.64 -0.27 -10.31
N CYS A 76 -14.49 -0.80 -9.87
CA CYS A 76 -13.25 -0.03 -9.76
C CYS A 76 -12.20 -0.48 -10.78
N GLU A 77 -11.68 0.48 -11.56
CA GLU A 77 -10.44 0.30 -12.32
C GLU A 77 -9.26 0.19 -11.34
N VAL A 78 -8.52 -0.91 -11.39
CA VAL A 78 -7.34 -1.13 -10.55
C VAL A 78 -6.08 -0.86 -11.38
N VAL A 79 -5.34 0.18 -11.01
CA VAL A 79 -4.04 0.49 -11.60
C VAL A 79 -2.96 0.24 -10.57
N LEU A 80 -1.99 -0.62 -10.92
CA LEU A 80 -0.85 -0.92 -10.07
C LEU A 80 0.39 -0.20 -10.56
N VAL A 81 0.98 0.58 -9.67
CA VAL A 81 2.20 1.34 -9.92
C VAL A 81 3.42 0.57 -9.39
N THR A 82 4.39 0.25 -10.26
CA THR A 82 5.55 -0.57 -9.91
C THR A 82 6.55 0.16 -9.02
N GLY A 83 7.00 -0.49 -7.94
CA GLY A 83 8.23 -0.17 -7.23
C GLY A 83 9.31 -1.24 -7.38
N SER A 84 10.54 -0.89 -7.02
CA SER A 84 11.72 -1.80 -7.03
C SER A 84 11.57 -3.04 -6.14
N HIS A 85 10.72 -2.98 -5.11
CA HIS A 85 10.43 -4.12 -4.24
C HIS A 85 9.25 -4.98 -4.74
N ASP A 86 8.57 -4.55 -5.81
CA ASP A 86 7.32 -5.14 -6.32
C ASP A 86 7.56 -6.13 -7.47
N THR A 87 8.66 -6.87 -7.44
CA THR A 87 9.12 -7.73 -8.55
C THR A 87 8.14 -8.83 -8.96
N MET A 88 7.26 -9.25 -8.05
CA MET A 88 6.23 -10.28 -8.30
C MET A 88 4.90 -9.67 -8.76
N LEU A 89 4.73 -8.36 -8.65
CA LEU A 89 3.47 -7.66 -8.89
C LEU A 89 3.05 -7.69 -10.38
N PRO A 90 3.96 -7.50 -11.37
CA PRO A 90 3.62 -7.64 -12.79
C PRO A 90 3.10 -9.04 -13.15
N SER A 91 3.68 -10.09 -12.57
CA SER A 91 3.24 -11.48 -12.76
C SER A 91 1.90 -11.80 -12.12
N VAL A 92 1.52 -11.01 -11.10
CA VAL A 92 0.32 -11.22 -10.31
C VAL A 92 -0.83 -10.31 -10.75
N ALA A 93 -0.56 -9.22 -11.46
CA ALA A 93 -1.54 -8.16 -11.78
C ALA A 93 -2.00 -8.13 -13.25
N GLY A 94 -1.36 -8.89 -14.13
CA GLY A 94 -1.56 -8.80 -15.58
C GLY A 94 -1.03 -7.53 -16.21
N GLY A 95 -0.20 -6.78 -15.47
CA GLY A 95 0.41 -5.54 -15.90
C GLY A 95 0.62 -4.59 -14.75
N THR A 96 1.62 -3.73 -14.89
CA THR A 96 1.89 -2.63 -13.99
C THR A 96 2.28 -1.42 -14.82
N VAL A 97 2.06 -0.23 -14.29
CA VAL A 97 2.56 1.01 -14.88
C VAL A 97 3.70 1.54 -14.02
N GLU A 98 4.69 2.18 -14.63
CA GLU A 98 5.73 2.89 -13.86
C GLU A 98 5.15 4.14 -13.15
N ARG A 99 4.04 4.64 -13.68
CA ARG A 99 3.41 5.90 -13.30
C ARG A 99 1.94 5.93 -13.70
N TYR A 100 1.13 6.61 -12.90
CA TYR A 100 -0.27 6.90 -13.22
C TYR A 100 -0.53 8.42 -13.16
N ASP A 101 -1.09 8.98 -14.23
CA ASP A 101 -1.46 10.40 -14.31
C ASP A 101 -2.96 10.57 -14.52
N ARG A 102 -3.61 11.31 -13.63
CA ARG A 102 -5.04 11.61 -13.76
C ARG A 102 -5.44 12.86 -13.01
N GLY A 103 -6.19 13.75 -13.68
CA GLY A 103 -6.82 14.90 -13.01
C GLY A 103 -5.83 15.89 -12.39
N GLY A 104 -4.61 16.01 -12.92
CA GLY A 104 -3.55 16.85 -12.36
C GLY A 104 -2.75 16.20 -11.22
N TYR A 105 -2.99 14.93 -10.93
CA TYR A 105 -2.20 14.13 -10.00
C TYR A 105 -1.27 13.18 -10.76
N THR A 106 -0.12 12.92 -10.18
CA THR A 106 0.86 11.94 -10.64
C THR A 106 1.15 10.99 -9.49
N VAL A 107 0.91 9.70 -9.68
CA VAL A 107 1.22 8.65 -8.72
C VAL A 107 2.39 7.84 -9.24
N VAL A 108 3.46 7.75 -8.45
CA VAL A 108 4.62 6.88 -8.68
C VAL A 108 4.95 6.14 -7.40
N HIS A 109 5.68 5.03 -7.45
CA HIS A 109 6.09 4.36 -6.22
C HIS A 109 6.99 5.27 -5.36
N GLY A 110 7.95 5.96 -6.00
CA GLY A 110 8.80 6.97 -5.38
C GLY A 110 10.23 6.52 -5.07
N ASP A 111 10.64 5.35 -5.56
CA ASP A 111 12.00 4.81 -5.50
C ASP A 111 12.91 5.32 -6.64
N GLN A 112 12.33 5.95 -7.65
CA GLN A 112 13.01 6.65 -8.74
C GLN A 112 12.65 8.14 -8.73
N ALA A 113 13.50 8.96 -9.36
CA ALA A 113 13.21 10.38 -9.55
C ALA A 113 12.14 10.59 -10.63
N VAL A 114 11.35 11.65 -10.50
CA VAL A 114 10.36 12.07 -11.50
C VAL A 114 10.51 13.56 -11.77
N ASP A 115 10.60 13.95 -13.04
CA ASP A 115 10.93 15.33 -13.43
C ASP A 115 9.70 16.16 -13.83
N ASP A 116 8.77 15.58 -14.59
CA ASP A 116 7.50 16.20 -14.98
C ASP A 116 6.37 15.56 -14.18
N HIS A 117 5.60 16.34 -13.42
CA HIS A 117 4.51 15.80 -12.60
C HIS A 117 3.49 16.88 -12.21
N GLY A 118 2.28 16.41 -11.90
CA GLY A 118 1.25 17.21 -11.23
C GLY A 118 1.47 17.27 -9.72
N THR A 119 0.39 17.24 -8.94
CA THR A 119 0.47 16.93 -7.51
C THR A 119 0.97 15.51 -7.35
N LEU A 120 2.12 15.36 -6.71
CA LEU A 120 2.87 14.12 -6.66
C LEU A 120 2.45 13.28 -5.46
N ILE A 121 2.11 12.01 -5.71
CA ILE A 121 1.74 11.03 -4.68
C ILE A 121 2.73 9.87 -4.75
N ILE A 122 3.37 9.54 -3.62
CA ILE A 122 4.36 8.45 -3.52
C ILE A 122 4.10 7.56 -2.30
N GLY A 123 4.63 6.33 -2.34
CA GLY A 123 4.48 5.35 -1.24
C GLY A 123 5.79 4.91 -0.62
N HIS A 124 6.90 4.86 -1.37
CA HIS A 124 8.13 4.12 -1.04
C HIS A 124 8.57 4.08 0.44
N ASP A 125 8.64 5.24 1.09
CA ASP A 125 9.12 5.36 2.48
C ASP A 125 8.07 5.04 3.55
N HIS A 126 6.78 5.18 3.22
CA HIS A 126 5.65 4.97 4.14
C HIS A 126 5.84 5.63 5.52
N PRO A 127 5.57 6.94 5.67
CA PRO A 127 5.90 7.65 6.89
C PRO A 127 5.03 7.21 8.07
N ALA A 128 5.64 7.20 9.25
CA ALA A 128 4.98 7.01 10.52
C ALA A 128 5.55 7.98 11.55
N ILE A 129 4.69 8.47 12.44
CA ILE A 129 5.08 9.34 13.55
C ILE A 129 4.93 8.59 14.88
N GLU A 130 5.87 8.81 15.78
CA GLU A 130 5.79 8.29 17.15
C GLU A 130 5.28 9.37 18.11
N ILE A 131 4.24 9.07 18.88
CA ILE A 131 3.65 9.94 19.89
C ILE A 131 3.42 9.08 21.12
N ASP A 132 3.93 9.49 22.29
CA ASP A 132 3.82 8.73 23.55
C ASP A 132 4.22 7.26 23.43
N MET A 133 5.34 6.99 22.73
CA MET A 133 5.85 5.65 22.43
C MET A 133 4.93 4.79 21.54
N ALA A 134 3.83 5.34 21.06
CA ALA A 134 2.94 4.69 20.10
C ALA A 134 3.21 5.20 18.69
N ARG A 135 3.21 4.27 17.74
CA ARG A 135 3.50 4.57 16.33
C ARG A 135 2.21 4.69 15.54
N PHE A 136 2.07 5.80 14.83
CA PHE A 136 0.93 6.12 13.99
C PHE A 136 1.38 6.24 12.53
N PRO A 137 0.87 5.39 11.62
CA PRO A 137 0.99 5.65 10.19
C PRO A 137 0.41 7.04 9.88
N CYS A 138 1.12 7.81 9.07
CA CYS A 138 0.69 9.16 8.73
C CYS A 138 0.93 9.44 7.25
N PHE A 139 0.18 10.37 6.69
CA PHE A 139 0.60 11.02 5.45
C PHE A 139 1.71 12.02 5.78
N LEU A 140 2.58 12.27 4.81
CA LEU A 140 3.53 13.37 4.87
C LEU A 140 3.26 14.31 3.70
N TYR A 141 2.76 15.50 4.01
CA TYR A 141 2.36 16.50 3.03
C TYR A 141 3.43 17.59 2.90
N GLY A 142 3.69 18.02 1.67
CA GLY A 142 4.57 19.15 1.37
C GLY A 142 3.95 20.05 0.32
N GLN A 143 3.50 21.23 0.72
CA GLN A 143 2.97 22.23 -0.21
C GLN A 143 4.10 22.78 -1.09
N GLY A 144 3.96 22.68 -2.42
CA GLY A 144 4.98 23.14 -3.36
C GLY A 144 6.36 22.48 -3.22
N ALA A 145 6.46 21.36 -2.49
CA ALA A 145 7.73 20.79 -2.04
C ALA A 145 8.59 20.23 -3.18
N VAL A 146 7.98 19.81 -4.30
CA VAL A 146 8.71 19.25 -5.44
C VAL A 146 8.47 20.13 -6.66
N ARG A 147 9.49 20.88 -7.07
CA ARG A 147 9.45 21.76 -8.26
C ARG A 147 8.24 22.73 -8.26
N GLY A 148 7.83 23.20 -7.08
CA GLY A 148 6.68 24.10 -6.93
C GLY A 148 5.31 23.41 -7.02
N LYS A 149 5.26 22.08 -6.97
CA LYS A 149 4.03 21.27 -6.87
C LYS A 149 3.97 20.55 -5.53
N ASP A 150 2.74 20.25 -5.13
CA ASP A 150 2.46 19.55 -3.88
C ASP A 150 2.96 18.10 -3.91
N LEU A 151 3.37 17.62 -2.74
CA LEU A 151 3.81 16.26 -2.48
C LEU A 151 2.96 15.63 -1.38
N ILE A 152 2.52 14.39 -1.61
CA ILE A 152 1.86 13.54 -0.63
C ILE A 152 2.62 12.22 -0.57
N VAL A 153 3.14 11.87 0.61
CA VAL A 153 3.71 10.55 0.88
C VAL A 153 2.67 9.74 1.66
N MET A 154 2.30 8.60 1.11
CA MET A 154 1.26 7.73 1.63
C MET A 154 1.81 6.85 2.76
N PRO A 155 1.06 6.64 3.86
CA PRO A 155 1.41 5.63 4.86
C PRO A 155 1.42 4.23 4.25
N ALA A 156 1.96 3.25 4.97
CA ALA A 156 1.86 1.87 4.56
C ALA A 156 0.40 1.40 4.58
N ALA A 157 -0.07 0.83 3.48
CA ALA A 157 -1.39 0.18 3.44
C ALA A 157 -1.42 -1.11 4.30
N ASN A 158 -0.25 -1.70 4.56
CA ASN A 158 -0.09 -2.87 5.44
C ASN A 158 0.19 -2.41 6.88
N PRO A 159 -0.68 -2.67 7.87
CA PRO A 159 -0.48 -2.28 9.26
C PRO A 159 0.76 -2.92 9.93
N LEU A 160 1.28 -4.01 9.37
CA LEU A 160 2.50 -4.68 9.87
C LEU A 160 3.78 -4.06 9.32
N SER A 161 3.69 -3.22 8.29
CA SER A 161 4.84 -2.51 7.75
C SER A 161 5.12 -1.31 8.65
N PRO A 162 6.29 -1.25 9.30
CA PRO A 162 6.59 -0.15 10.20
C PRO A 162 6.58 1.19 9.44
N GLY A 163 7.26 1.25 8.29
CA GLY A 163 7.53 2.51 7.59
C GLY A 163 8.73 3.27 8.16
N VAL A 164 8.95 4.51 7.73
CA VAL A 164 10.03 5.38 8.24
C VAL A 164 9.51 6.24 9.40
N ILE A 165 10.21 6.24 10.54
CA ILE A 165 9.90 7.14 11.67
C ILE A 165 10.36 8.56 11.35
N ILE A 166 9.43 9.52 11.36
CA ILE A 166 9.70 10.87 10.83
C ILE A 166 10.02 11.94 11.87
N ASN A 167 9.84 11.66 13.18
CA ASN A 167 10.01 12.65 14.26
C ASN A 167 11.32 13.44 14.16
N ALA A 168 12.43 12.72 13.95
CA ALA A 168 13.76 13.28 13.80
C ALA A 168 14.30 13.23 12.36
N ALA A 169 13.54 12.66 11.42
CA ALA A 169 14.02 12.38 10.07
C ALA A 169 14.40 13.65 9.33
N ARG A 170 15.56 13.64 8.69
CA ARG A 170 16.08 14.63 7.74
C ARG A 170 15.95 14.08 6.32
N SER A 171 16.12 14.94 5.31
CA SER A 171 15.98 14.53 3.91
C SER A 171 16.87 13.32 3.55
N GLN A 172 18.08 13.25 4.10
CA GLN A 172 19.03 12.15 3.88
C GLN A 172 18.59 10.79 4.46
N ASP A 173 17.67 10.80 5.43
CA ASP A 173 17.24 9.58 6.14
C ASP A 173 16.16 8.82 5.36
N PHE A 174 15.53 9.46 4.36
CA PHE A 174 14.58 8.82 3.46
C PHE A 174 15.29 7.95 2.42
N LEU A 175 14.62 6.90 1.97
CA LEU A 175 15.04 6.04 0.87
C LEU A 175 14.69 6.66 -0.48
N SER A 176 13.54 7.34 -0.59
CA SER A 176 13.12 7.97 -1.84
C SER A 176 14.13 9.03 -2.31
N PRO A 177 14.63 8.95 -3.56
CA PRO A 177 15.45 10.01 -4.14
C PRO A 177 14.70 11.33 -4.31
N ILE A 178 13.36 11.31 -4.30
CA ILE A 178 12.52 12.51 -4.33
C ILE A 178 12.58 13.20 -2.96
N LEU A 179 12.33 12.47 -1.87
CA LEU A 179 12.37 13.01 -0.51
C LEU A 179 13.77 13.49 -0.08
N ARG A 180 14.83 12.85 -0.60
CA ARG A 180 16.21 13.31 -0.39
C ARG A 180 16.50 14.70 -0.95
N ARG A 181 15.71 15.17 -1.92
CA ARG A 181 15.93 16.44 -2.62
C ARG A 181 15.02 17.57 -2.16
N VAL A 182 14.05 17.30 -1.29
CA VAL A 182 13.17 18.33 -0.71
C VAL A 182 13.68 18.76 0.67
N ASP A 183 13.22 19.92 1.14
CA ASP A 183 13.39 20.30 2.55
C ASP A 183 12.41 19.48 3.41
N ALA A 184 12.90 18.37 3.99
CA ALA A 184 12.09 17.55 4.88
C ALA A 184 11.55 18.34 6.08
N GLY A 185 12.25 19.39 6.52
CA GLY A 185 11.79 20.22 7.63
C GLY A 185 10.47 20.96 7.37
N SER A 186 10.16 21.22 6.10
CA SER A 186 8.94 21.89 5.67
C SER A 186 7.72 20.96 5.59
N LEU A 187 7.93 19.64 5.60
CA LEU A 187 6.87 18.66 5.44
C LEU A 187 6.03 18.53 6.71
N GLN A 188 4.72 18.37 6.56
CA GLN A 188 3.75 18.24 7.64
C GLN A 188 3.17 16.82 7.71
N PRO A 189 3.30 16.13 8.86
CA PRO A 189 2.58 14.89 9.08
C PRO A 189 1.08 15.16 9.17
N VAL A 190 0.28 14.27 8.60
CA VAL A 190 -1.18 14.26 8.75
C VAL A 190 -1.58 12.87 9.22
N VAL A 191 -2.17 12.80 10.41
CA VAL A 191 -2.68 11.56 11.01
C VAL A 191 -4.20 11.55 10.95
N GLU A 192 -4.79 10.37 10.80
CA GLU A 192 -6.22 10.19 10.96
C GLU A 192 -6.51 9.77 12.41
N VAL A 193 -7.46 10.47 13.04
CA VAL A 193 -7.91 10.20 14.41
C VAL A 193 -9.43 10.29 14.42
N ASP A 194 -10.10 9.19 14.75
CA ASP A 194 -11.56 9.09 14.85
C ASP A 194 -12.32 9.61 13.60
N GLY A 195 -11.76 9.35 12.42
CA GLY A 195 -12.30 9.77 11.12
C GLY A 195 -11.91 11.19 10.69
N GLU A 196 -11.14 11.92 11.50
CA GLU A 196 -10.71 13.29 11.23
C GLU A 196 -9.22 13.36 10.88
N ALA A 197 -8.89 14.18 9.89
CA ALA A 197 -7.51 14.46 9.53
C ALA A 197 -6.92 15.54 10.45
N VAL A 198 -5.95 15.15 11.28
CA VAL A 198 -5.20 16.04 12.16
C VAL A 198 -3.86 16.37 11.51
N VAL A 199 -3.67 17.65 11.17
CA VAL A 199 -2.42 18.16 10.61
C VAL A 199 -1.48 18.55 11.75
N LEU A 200 -0.31 17.93 11.80
CA LEU A 200 0.71 18.23 12.79
C LEU A 200 1.64 19.36 12.32
N PRO A 201 2.40 19.98 13.23
CA PRO A 201 3.41 20.97 12.85
C PRO A 201 4.43 20.39 11.86
N PRO A 202 5.09 21.23 11.04
CA PRO A 202 6.16 20.78 10.17
C PRO A 202 7.25 20.02 10.94
N LEU A 203 7.96 19.08 10.27
CA LEU A 203 8.99 18.27 10.91
C LEU A 203 10.07 19.13 11.60
N ALA A 204 10.43 20.30 11.05
CA ALA A 204 11.37 21.21 11.71
C ALA A 204 10.87 21.72 13.09
N GLY A 205 9.56 21.83 13.28
CA GLY A 205 8.92 22.14 14.55
C GLY A 205 8.90 20.93 15.49
N ILE A 206 8.50 19.77 14.99
CA ILE A 206 8.43 18.52 15.78
C ILE A 206 9.80 18.13 16.33
N ARG A 207 10.87 18.25 15.53
CA ARG A 207 12.26 17.96 15.93
C ARG A 207 12.75 18.72 17.16
N ARG A 208 12.11 19.83 17.54
CA ARG A 208 12.47 20.59 18.74
C ARG A 208 12.00 19.94 20.03
N PHE A 209 11.11 18.96 19.92
CA PHE A 209 10.48 18.25 21.02
C PHE A 209 10.78 16.75 21.00
N ALA A 210 11.55 16.29 20.00
CA ALA A 210 11.98 14.90 19.82
C ALA A 210 13.37 14.66 20.43
#